data_AF-A0A239V6J4-F1
#
_entry.id   AF-A0A239V6J4-F1
#
_cell.length_a   1.000
_cell.length_b   1.000
_cell.length_c   1.000
_cell.angle_alpha   90.00
_cell.angle_beta   90.00
_cell.angle_gamma   90.00
#
_symmetry.space_group_name_H-M   'P 1'
#
loop_
_entity.id
_entity.type
_entity.pdbx_description
1 polymer ?
#
loop_
_entity_poly.entity_id
_entity_poly.type
_entity_poly.pdbx_seq_one_letter_code
_entity_poly.pdbx_strand_id
1 'polypeptide(L)'
;MISLSDFSKNNFLHSRAIRFISFSTCLVLSLHGLAACANGESAPAKQSKQASASLEFSQVVGNPLSSVRERVSGSAKVDVIDLSVHVGKPATYSEEDADPSKWIVLAGCGDKGNVENSAKIQLAVLPQELVDEQIVSNAEGGQFDSQISCEK
;
A
#
# COMPACT_ATOMS: atom_id res chain seq x y z
N MET A 1 12.42 -0.77 48.52
CA MET A 1 11.79 -1.30 47.29
C MET A 1 10.99 -0.16 46.68
N ILE A 2 11.38 0.32 45.50
CA ILE A 2 10.74 1.45 44.81
C ILE A 2 9.81 0.89 43.74
N SER A 3 8.60 1.44 43.70
CA SER A 3 7.52 1.16 42.76
C SER A 3 7.85 1.75 41.38
N LEU A 4 7.69 0.97 40.31
CA LEU A 4 7.78 1.42 38.92
C LEU A 4 6.36 1.55 38.35
N SER A 5 5.64 2.56 38.85
CA SER A 5 4.42 3.10 38.24
C SER A 5 4.75 4.49 37.72
N ASP A 6 5.61 4.57 36.71
CA ASP A 6 5.86 5.78 35.93
C ASP A 6 6.51 5.38 34.60
N PHE A 7 5.69 5.03 33.61
CA PHE A 7 6.04 5.26 32.21
C PHE A 7 4.80 5.77 31.48
N SER A 8 4.66 7.09 31.55
CA SER A 8 4.23 7.95 30.46
C SER A 8 2.92 7.59 29.77
N LYS A 9 1.82 8.09 30.35
CA LYS A 9 0.76 8.70 29.55
C LYS A 9 1.43 9.66 28.55
N ASN A 10 1.29 9.40 27.25
CA ASN A 10 1.18 10.39 26.17
C ASN A 10 1.35 9.67 24.84
N ASN A 11 0.26 9.48 24.11
CA ASN A 11 0.15 9.75 22.67
C ASN A 11 -1.26 9.38 22.21
N PHE A 12 -2.24 10.05 22.83
CA PHE A 12 -3.56 10.21 22.29
C PHE A 12 -3.62 11.64 21.74
N LEU A 13 -4.02 11.78 20.47
CA LEU A 13 -4.26 13.03 19.73
C LEU A 13 -3.01 13.81 19.30
N HIS A 14 -2.72 13.80 17.99
CA HIS A 14 -2.67 15.00 17.13
C HIS A 14 -2.10 14.64 15.76
N SER A 15 -2.96 14.38 14.78
CA SER A 15 -2.55 14.54 13.38
C SER A 15 -3.72 15.01 12.52
N ARG A 16 -4.27 16.16 12.90
CA ARG A 16 -5.04 17.02 11.99
C ARG A 16 -4.79 18.48 12.35
N ALA A 17 -4.61 19.29 11.31
CA ALA A 17 -4.52 20.75 11.27
C ALA A 17 -3.14 21.37 11.57
N ILE A 18 -2.36 21.60 10.51
CA ILE A 18 -1.60 22.85 10.38
C ILE A 18 -2.15 23.58 9.15
N ARG A 19 -2.82 24.69 9.46
CA ARG A 19 -3.39 25.66 8.53
C ARG A 19 -2.27 26.47 7.88
N PHE A 20 -2.52 26.86 6.63
CA PHE A 20 -2.00 28.03 5.92
C PHE A 20 -1.14 29.00 6.75
N ILE A 21 0.13 29.14 6.36
CA ILE A 21 0.78 30.45 6.33
C ILE A 21 1.59 30.54 5.03
N SER A 22 1.00 31.19 4.04
CA SER A 22 1.68 31.77 2.89
C SER A 22 2.56 32.91 3.40
N PHE A 23 3.86 32.67 3.60
CA PHE A 23 4.84 33.75 3.67
C PHE A 23 5.65 33.77 2.38
N SER A 24 5.28 34.74 1.56
CA SER A 24 5.99 35.24 0.40
C SER A 24 7.39 35.68 0.82
N THR A 25 8.41 34.89 0.52
CA THR A 25 9.81 35.34 0.54
C THR A 25 10.24 35.71 -0.86
N CYS A 26 9.76 36.88 -1.29
CA CYS A 26 10.42 37.65 -2.33
C CYS A 26 11.65 38.29 -1.69
N LEU A 27 12.82 37.67 -1.85
CA LEU A 27 14.09 38.33 -1.55
C LEU A 27 14.84 38.56 -2.87
N VAL A 28 14.49 39.68 -3.48
CA VAL A 28 15.23 40.31 -4.57
C VAL A 28 16.58 40.77 -4.00
N LEU A 29 17.64 40.06 -4.36
CA LEU A 29 19.01 40.57 -4.31
C LEU A 29 19.51 40.66 -5.75
N SER A 30 19.06 41.70 -6.44
CA SER A 30 19.65 42.20 -7.67
C SER A 30 20.71 43.23 -7.31
N LEU A 31 22.00 42.86 -7.37
CA LEU A 31 23.08 43.82 -7.65
C LEU A 31 24.39 43.11 -8.05
N HIS A 32 24.64 43.13 -9.37
CA HIS A 32 25.90 42.99 -10.11
C HIS A 32 26.81 41.76 -9.91
N GLY A 33 26.81 40.92 -10.94
CA GLY A 33 27.94 40.07 -11.31
C GLY A 33 27.79 39.59 -12.75
N LEU A 34 28.47 40.26 -13.69
CA LEU A 34 28.64 39.78 -15.07
C LEU A 34 29.34 38.41 -15.06
N ALA A 35 28.84 37.46 -15.83
CA ALA A 35 29.61 36.81 -16.91
C ALA A 35 28.77 35.70 -17.57
N ALA A 36 28.76 35.73 -18.89
CA ALA A 36 28.08 34.82 -19.76
C ALA A 36 28.58 33.37 -19.62
N CYS A 37 27.65 32.41 -19.57
CA CYS A 37 27.89 31.07 -20.07
C CYS A 37 27.22 30.97 -21.45
N ALA A 38 27.99 31.33 -22.47
CA ALA A 38 27.75 30.86 -23.82
C ALA A 38 28.17 29.38 -23.92
N ASN A 39 27.53 28.68 -24.86
CA ASN A 39 27.78 27.35 -25.39
C ASN A 39 26.95 26.22 -24.79
N GLY A 40 26.23 25.59 -25.72
CA GLY A 40 25.28 24.52 -25.50
C GLY A 40 25.94 23.24 -25.02
N GLU A 41 25.13 22.49 -24.28
CA GLU A 41 24.87 21.09 -24.57
C GLU A 41 23.53 20.80 -23.89
N SER A 42 22.49 20.48 -24.64
CA SER A 42 21.24 19.98 -24.08
C SER A 42 21.53 18.60 -23.47
N ALA A 43 21.95 18.57 -22.21
CA ALA A 43 22.01 17.34 -21.44
C ALA A 43 20.59 16.75 -21.39
N PRO A 44 20.39 15.48 -21.78
CA PRO A 44 19.06 14.89 -21.77
C PRO A 44 18.57 14.90 -20.32
N ALA A 45 17.35 15.40 -20.12
CA ALA A 45 16.66 15.24 -18.85
C ALA A 45 16.65 13.75 -18.53
N LYS A 46 17.50 13.31 -17.59
CA LYS A 46 17.37 12.02 -16.95
C LYS A 46 16.02 12.05 -16.27
N GLN A 47 15.02 11.51 -16.95
CA GLN A 47 13.75 11.15 -16.37
C GLN A 47 14.11 10.19 -15.25
N SER A 48 14.14 10.71 -14.02
CA SER A 48 14.46 9.93 -12.84
C SER A 48 13.32 8.93 -12.73
N LYS A 49 13.56 7.72 -13.24
CA LYS A 49 12.67 6.57 -13.10
C LYS A 49 12.72 6.25 -11.63
N GLN A 50 11.89 6.93 -10.84
CA GLN A 50 11.71 6.66 -9.43
C GLN A 50 11.39 5.17 -9.35
N ALA A 51 12.33 4.38 -8.84
CA ALA A 51 12.14 2.96 -8.69
C ALA A 51 10.91 2.79 -7.80
N SER A 52 9.78 2.40 -8.39
CA SER A 52 8.62 2.00 -7.63
C SER A 52 9.07 0.82 -6.80
N ALA A 53 9.12 0.99 -5.47
CA ALA A 53 9.44 -0.11 -4.58
C ALA A 53 8.51 -1.28 -4.89
N SER A 54 9.08 -2.48 -5.01
CA SER A 54 8.32 -3.72 -5.16
C SER A 54 7.43 -3.94 -3.94
N LEU A 55 6.20 -4.36 -4.19
CA LEU A 55 5.19 -4.56 -3.16
C LEU A 55 5.31 -5.99 -2.61
N GLU A 56 5.78 -6.12 -1.38
CA GLU A 56 5.84 -7.41 -0.67
C GLU A 56 4.42 -7.86 -0.30
N PHE A 57 4.19 -9.17 -0.21
CA PHE A 57 2.85 -9.70 0.08
C PHE A 57 2.32 -9.34 1.47
N SER A 58 3.18 -9.15 2.48
CA SER A 58 2.74 -8.64 3.78
C SER A 58 2.16 -7.23 3.70
N GLN A 59 2.53 -6.46 2.67
CA GLN A 59 2.08 -5.09 2.47
C GLN A 59 0.78 -4.99 1.67
N VAL A 60 0.26 -6.11 1.14
CA VAL A 60 -1.03 -6.11 0.42
C VAL A 60 -2.22 -6.13 1.38
N VAL A 61 -2.04 -6.62 2.60
CA VAL A 61 -3.10 -6.73 3.61
C VAL A 61 -3.71 -5.36 3.91
N GLY A 62 -5.03 -5.30 3.98
CA GLY A 62 -5.79 -4.07 4.24
C GLY A 62 -6.00 -3.17 3.01
N ASN A 63 -5.40 -3.50 1.86
CA ASN A 63 -5.58 -2.71 0.63
C ASN A 63 -6.77 -3.21 -0.21
N PRO A 64 -7.40 -2.34 -1.01
CA PRO A 64 -8.35 -2.76 -2.03
C PRO A 64 -7.71 -3.71 -3.05
N LEU A 65 -8.47 -4.71 -3.49
CA LEU A 65 -8.05 -5.68 -4.51
C LEU A 65 -7.69 -4.96 -5.82
N SER A 66 -8.40 -3.90 -6.19
CA SER A 66 -8.06 -3.05 -7.35
C SER A 66 -6.62 -2.52 -7.28
N SER A 67 -6.22 -1.98 -6.12
CA SER A 67 -4.88 -1.40 -5.92
C SER A 67 -3.77 -2.45 -6.00
N VAL A 68 -4.04 -3.68 -5.53
CA VAL A 68 -3.09 -4.79 -5.64
C VAL A 68 -2.99 -5.25 -7.10
N ARG A 69 -4.12 -5.37 -7.81
CA ARG A 69 -4.17 -5.77 -9.22
C ARG A 69 -3.41 -4.83 -10.16
N GLU A 70 -3.41 -3.53 -9.88
CA GLU A 70 -2.62 -2.55 -10.65
C GLU A 70 -1.10 -2.82 -10.61
N ARG A 71 -0.63 -3.55 -9.59
CA ARG A 71 0.79 -3.95 -9.44
C ARG A 71 1.09 -5.31 -10.05
N VAL A 72 0.07 -6.12 -10.32
CA VAL A 72 0.25 -7.47 -10.84
C VAL A 72 0.75 -7.40 -12.28
N SER A 73 1.79 -8.19 -12.59
CA SER A 73 2.23 -8.35 -13.98
C SER A 73 1.08 -8.87 -14.84
N GLY A 74 0.86 -8.28 -16.03
CA GLY A 74 -0.23 -8.69 -16.93
C GLY A 74 -0.16 -10.15 -17.41
N SER A 75 0.95 -10.85 -17.21
CA SER A 75 1.10 -12.29 -17.50
C SER A 75 0.89 -13.21 -16.30
N ALA A 76 0.73 -12.66 -15.09
CA ALA A 76 0.57 -13.44 -13.88
C ALA A 76 -0.85 -14.03 -13.80
N LYS A 77 -0.95 -15.22 -13.20
CA LYS A 77 -2.22 -15.84 -12.83
C LYS A 77 -2.57 -15.43 -11.41
N VAL A 78 -3.71 -14.77 -11.23
CA VAL A 78 -4.24 -14.39 -9.93
C VAL A 78 -5.42 -15.30 -9.62
N ASP A 79 -5.37 -15.93 -8.46
CA ASP A 79 -6.47 -16.69 -7.89
C ASP A 79 -6.99 -15.92 -6.66
N VAL A 80 -8.30 -15.74 -6.58
CA VAL A 80 -8.94 -14.94 -5.53
C VAL A 80 -9.85 -15.81 -4.70
N ILE A 81 -9.58 -15.84 -3.40
CA ILE A 81 -10.29 -16.67 -2.42
C ILE A 81 -11.22 -15.78 -1.61
N ASP A 82 -12.52 -16.01 -1.72
CA ASP A 82 -13.53 -15.29 -0.96
C ASP A 82 -13.63 -15.80 0.48
N LEU A 83 -13.34 -14.93 1.45
CA LEU A 83 -13.40 -15.24 2.87
C LEU A 83 -14.75 -14.95 3.53
N SER A 84 -15.79 -14.58 2.77
CA SER A 84 -17.12 -14.27 3.32
C SER A 84 -17.67 -15.40 4.20
N VAL A 85 -17.41 -16.66 3.82
CA VAL A 85 -17.83 -17.85 4.59
C VAL A 85 -17.18 -17.91 5.98
N HIS A 86 -15.96 -17.37 6.13
CA HIS A 86 -15.24 -17.33 7.40
C HIS A 86 -15.81 -16.33 8.39
N VAL A 87 -16.59 -15.35 7.89
CA VAL A 87 -17.31 -14.37 8.71
C VAL A 87 -18.82 -14.62 8.73
N GLY A 88 -19.26 -15.83 8.36
CA GLY A 88 -20.66 -16.25 8.42
C GLY A 88 -21.55 -15.65 7.32
N LYS A 89 -20.97 -15.28 6.18
CA LYS A 89 -21.68 -14.78 4.99
C LYS A 89 -21.47 -15.73 3.80
N PRO A 90 -22.41 -15.81 2.85
CA PRO A 90 -22.17 -16.58 1.62
C PRO A 90 -21.02 -15.95 0.81
N ALA A 91 -20.23 -16.78 0.13
CA ALA A 91 -19.26 -16.29 -0.85
C ALA A 91 -20.01 -15.69 -2.06
N THR A 92 -19.55 -14.53 -2.51
CA THR A 92 -20.15 -13.73 -3.59
C THR A 92 -19.13 -13.23 -4.61
N TYR A 93 -17.83 -13.45 -4.39
CA TYR A 93 -16.81 -13.06 -5.35
C TYR A 93 -16.91 -13.87 -6.66
N SER A 94 -16.95 -13.17 -7.79
CA SER A 94 -16.75 -13.73 -9.12
C SER A 94 -15.85 -12.79 -9.92
N GLU A 95 -14.93 -13.32 -10.73
CA GLU A 95 -14.06 -12.50 -11.58
C GLU A 95 -14.85 -11.68 -12.63
N GLU A 96 -16.03 -12.17 -13.03
CA GLU A 96 -16.84 -11.57 -14.09
C GLU A 96 -17.68 -10.38 -13.60
N ASP A 97 -18.21 -10.45 -12.36
CA ASP A 97 -19.19 -9.48 -11.86
C ASP A 97 -18.67 -8.62 -10.70
N ALA A 98 -17.61 -9.04 -10.01
CA ALA A 98 -17.13 -8.33 -8.85
C ALA A 98 -16.43 -7.02 -9.24
N ASP A 99 -16.80 -5.92 -8.59
CA ASP A 99 -16.05 -4.66 -8.60
C ASP A 99 -14.85 -4.78 -7.65
N PRO A 100 -13.58 -4.88 -8.14
CA PRO A 100 -12.42 -5.12 -7.30
C PRO A 100 -12.13 -4.01 -6.29
N SER A 101 -12.71 -2.82 -6.45
CA SER A 101 -12.55 -1.72 -5.50
C SER A 101 -13.34 -1.94 -4.20
N LYS A 102 -14.33 -2.85 -4.20
CA LYS A 102 -15.18 -3.18 -3.04
C LYS A 102 -14.67 -4.35 -2.22
N TRP A 103 -13.48 -4.86 -2.52
CA TRP A 103 -12.90 -6.03 -1.86
C TRP A 103 -11.58 -5.65 -1.22
N ILE A 104 -11.38 -6.03 0.04
CA ILE A 104 -10.13 -5.81 0.77
C ILE A 104 -9.35 -7.12 0.82
N VAL A 105 -8.06 -7.04 0.57
CA VAL A 105 -7.15 -8.17 0.68
C VAL A 105 -6.80 -8.41 2.14
N LEU A 106 -7.01 -9.63 2.63
CA LEU A 106 -6.73 -10.05 4.01
C LEU A 106 -5.55 -11.02 4.11
N ALA A 107 -5.16 -11.66 3.01
CA ALA A 107 -3.91 -12.40 2.92
C ALA A 107 -3.47 -12.46 1.46
N GLY A 108 -2.16 -12.58 1.23
CA GLY A 108 -1.61 -12.71 -0.11
C GLY A 108 -0.34 -13.52 -0.12
N CYS A 109 -0.12 -14.27 -1.20
CA CYS A 109 1.14 -14.93 -1.46
C CYS A 109 1.39 -15.08 -2.96
N GLY A 110 2.63 -15.39 -3.32
CA GLY A 110 2.99 -15.73 -4.70
C GLY A 110 4.23 -16.63 -4.76
N ASP A 111 4.57 -17.04 -5.98
CA ASP A 111 5.74 -17.88 -6.28
C ASP A 111 7.08 -17.11 -6.26
N LYS A 112 7.03 -15.80 -6.03
CA LYS A 112 8.17 -14.91 -5.78
C LYS A 112 7.92 -14.04 -4.53
N GLY A 113 8.94 -13.31 -4.09
CA GLY A 113 8.87 -12.48 -2.87
C GLY A 113 7.89 -11.30 -2.95
N ASN A 114 7.55 -10.83 -4.14
CA ASN A 114 6.69 -9.65 -4.34
C ASN A 114 5.68 -9.83 -5.47
N VAL A 115 4.69 -8.93 -5.48
CA VAL A 115 3.55 -8.93 -6.40
C VAL A 115 4.00 -8.77 -7.85
N GLU A 116 4.89 -7.82 -8.14
CA GLU A 116 5.28 -7.47 -9.51
C GLU A 116 6.01 -8.61 -10.25
N ASN A 117 6.77 -9.43 -9.53
CA ASN A 117 7.60 -10.48 -10.13
C ASN A 117 6.95 -11.87 -10.08
N SER A 118 5.84 -12.04 -9.37
CA SER A 118 5.17 -13.35 -9.24
C SER A 118 4.39 -13.70 -10.51
N ALA A 119 4.52 -14.95 -10.96
CA ALA A 119 3.74 -15.51 -12.07
C ALA A 119 2.46 -16.19 -11.58
N LYS A 120 2.42 -16.60 -10.31
CA LYS A 120 1.23 -17.15 -9.64
C LYS A 120 1.03 -16.39 -8.34
N ILE A 121 -0.18 -15.89 -8.14
CA ILE A 121 -0.56 -15.10 -6.97
C ILE A 121 -1.88 -15.66 -6.43
N GLN A 122 -1.97 -15.85 -5.12
CA GLN A 122 -3.25 -16.07 -4.44
C GLN A 122 -3.53 -14.90 -3.50
N LEU A 123 -4.76 -14.39 -3.54
CA LEU A 123 -5.23 -13.32 -2.67
C LEU A 123 -6.51 -13.78 -1.97
N ALA A 124 -6.52 -13.73 -0.65
CA ALA A 124 -7.74 -13.93 0.11
C ALA A 124 -8.40 -12.57 0.38
N VAL A 125 -9.70 -12.46 0.09
CA VAL A 125 -10.43 -11.19 0.08
C VAL A 125 -11.72 -11.26 0.88
N LEU A 126 -12.18 -10.09 1.33
CA LEU A 126 -13.48 -9.91 1.96
C LEU A 126 -14.15 -8.63 1.44
N PRO A 127 -15.49 -8.61 1.26
CA PRO A 127 -16.20 -7.38 0.91
C PRO A 127 -15.91 -6.28 1.94
N GLN A 128 -15.65 -5.07 1.46
CA GLN A 128 -15.25 -3.94 2.31
C GLN A 128 -16.28 -3.64 3.40
N GLU A 129 -17.57 -3.84 3.13
CA GLU A 129 -18.65 -3.64 4.11
C GLU A 129 -18.64 -4.65 5.28
N LEU A 130 -17.89 -5.75 5.14
CA LEU A 130 -17.70 -6.77 6.17
C LEU A 130 -16.36 -6.63 6.90
N VAL A 131 -15.51 -5.67 6.51
CA VAL A 131 -14.18 -5.48 7.08
C VAL A 131 -14.24 -4.42 8.17
N ASP A 132 -13.93 -4.81 9.40
CA ASP A 132 -13.74 -3.91 10.54
C ASP A 132 -12.26 -3.91 11.01
N GLU A 133 -11.96 -3.06 12.01
CA GLU A 133 -10.61 -2.95 12.57
C GLU A 133 -10.09 -4.28 13.15
N GLN A 134 -10.96 -5.11 13.70
CA GLN A 134 -10.58 -6.40 14.27
C GLN A 134 -10.18 -7.38 13.16
N ILE A 135 -10.91 -7.43 12.06
CA ILE A 135 -10.59 -8.28 10.90
C ILE A 135 -9.26 -7.86 10.28
N VAL A 136 -9.00 -6.56 10.14
CA VAL A 136 -7.71 -6.07 9.65
C VAL A 136 -6.58 -6.45 10.59
N SER A 137 -6.74 -6.24 11.91
CA SER A 137 -5.72 -6.62 12.89
C SER A 137 -5.44 -8.13 12.89
N ASN A 138 -6.48 -8.95 12.75
CA ASN A 138 -6.36 -10.41 12.61
C ASN A 138 -5.59 -10.80 11.34
N ALA A 139 -5.86 -10.10 10.23
CA ALA A 139 -5.19 -10.31 8.95
C ALA A 139 -3.70 -9.95 9.02
N GLU A 140 -3.35 -8.80 9.60
CA GLU A 140 -1.97 -8.40 9.84
C GLU A 140 -1.22 -9.37 10.76
N GLY A 141 -1.95 -10.02 11.67
CA GLY A 141 -1.44 -11.11 12.52
C GLY A 141 -1.30 -12.47 11.82
N GLY A 142 -1.64 -12.57 10.52
CA GLY A 142 -1.52 -13.80 9.72
C GLY A 142 -2.63 -14.82 9.94
N GLN A 143 -3.76 -14.45 10.56
CA GLN A 143 -4.84 -15.41 10.87
C GLN A 143 -5.45 -16.05 9.60
N PHE A 144 -5.37 -15.36 8.45
CA PHE A 144 -5.90 -15.83 7.18
C PHE A 144 -4.83 -16.49 6.28
N ASP A 145 -3.57 -16.57 6.70
CA ASP A 145 -2.48 -17.14 5.89
C ASP A 145 -2.69 -18.63 5.57
N SER A 146 -3.43 -19.33 6.43
CA SER A 146 -3.80 -20.74 6.21
C SER A 146 -4.82 -20.96 5.08
N GLN A 147 -5.48 -19.89 4.61
CA GLN A 147 -6.48 -19.96 3.56
C GLN A 147 -5.88 -19.89 2.16
N ILE A 148 -4.63 -19.46 2.06
CA ILE A 148 -3.87 -19.38 0.81
C ILE A 148 -2.82 -20.49 0.79
N SER A 149 -2.58 -21.05 -0.38
CA SER A 149 -1.67 -22.18 -0.60
C SER A 149 -0.76 -21.88 -1.79
N CYS A 150 0.08 -20.85 -1.67
CA CYS A 150 1.15 -20.68 -2.64
C CYS A 150 2.25 -21.70 -2.36
N GLU A 151 2.29 -22.72 -3.23
CA GLU A 151 3.48 -23.55 -3.36
C GLU A 151 4.66 -22.64 -3.73
N LYS A 152 5.69 -22.63 -2.90
CA LYS A 152 6.94 -21.91 -3.15
C LYS A 152 7.79 -22.60 -4.21
#